data_AF-A0A3L7LY74-F1
#
_entry.id   AF-A0A3L7LY74-F1
#
_cell.length_a   1.000
_cell.length_b   1.000
_cell.length_c   1.000
_cell.angle_alpha   90.00
_cell.angle_beta   90.00
_cell.angle_gamma   90.00
#
_symmetry.space_group_name_H-M   'P 1'
#
loop_
_entity.id
_entity.type
_entity.pdbx_description
1 polymer ?
#
loop_
_entity_poly.entity_id
_entity_poly.type
_entity_poly.pdbx_seq_one_letter_code
_entity_poly.pdbx_strand_id
1 'polypeptide(L)' 'MALSCTFPIIFLTYKNTVTVADRRPQPAFPQHCHEFDKIAFVWRDNGLHTLNDVPYLISC' A
#
# COMPACT_ATOMS: atom_id res chain seq x y z
N MET A 1 -14.31 -8.42 -5.50
CA MET A 1 -14.75 -7.24 -4.75
C MET A 1 -13.53 -6.69 -4.04
N ALA A 2 -12.96 -5.57 -4.51
CA ALA A 2 -11.79 -4.96 -3.87
C ALA A 2 -12.24 -4.21 -2.60
N LEU A 3 -11.52 -4.38 -1.50
CA LEU A 3 -11.80 -3.61 -0.28
C LEU A 3 -11.24 -2.19 -0.46
N SER A 4 -12.00 -1.16 -0.06
CA SER A 4 -11.50 0.22 -0.11
C SER A 4 -10.61 0.49 1.10
N CYS A 5 -9.37 0.91 0.88
CA CYS A 5 -8.50 1.45 1.93
C CYS A 5 -8.73 2.96 2.00
N THR A 6 -9.73 3.38 2.77
CA THR A 6 -10.15 4.78 2.90
C THR A 6 -9.66 5.46 4.17
N PHE A 7 -9.87 6.77 4.21
CA PHE A 7 -9.97 7.54 5.44
C PHE A 7 -10.91 6.82 6.43
N PRO A 8 -10.55 6.58 7.71
CA PRO A 8 -9.42 7.12 8.49
C PRO A 8 -8.24 6.15 8.71
N ILE A 9 -8.10 5.09 7.91
CA ILE A 9 -7.17 3.98 8.23
C ILE A 9 -5.69 4.40 8.06
N ILE A 10 -5.39 5.28 7.10
CA ILE A 10 -4.02 5.65 6.72
C ILE A 10 -3.67 7.09 7.08
N PHE A 11 -4.66 7.98 7.13
CA PHE A 11 -4.50 9.39 7.50
C PHE A 11 -5.21 9.68 8.81
N LEU A 12 -4.53 10.37 9.72
CA LEU A 12 -5.04 10.69 11.05
C LEU A 12 -6.17 11.74 11.02
N THR A 13 -6.05 12.74 10.16
CA THR A 13 -7.02 13.84 10.01
C THR A 13 -7.09 14.30 8.58
N TYR A 14 -8.25 14.83 8.15
CA TYR A 14 -8.45 15.36 6.78
C TYR A 14 -7.50 16.50 6.39
N LYS A 15 -6.70 17.02 7.34
CA LYS A 15 -5.69 18.05 7.11
C LYS A 15 -4.31 17.48 6.74
N ASN A 16 -4.11 16.17 6.90
CA ASN A 16 -2.86 15.52 6.50
C ASN A 16 -2.78 15.45 4.97
N THR A 17 -1.82 16.17 4.38
CA THR A 17 -1.54 16.10 2.93
C THR A 17 -0.63 14.93 2.57
N VAL A 18 0.16 14.45 3.54
CA VAL A 18 1.07 13.31 3.40
C VAL A 18 1.12 12.54 4.72
N THR A 19 1.37 11.24 4.62
CA THR A 19 1.56 10.33 5.76
C THR A 19 2.47 9.18 5.33
N VAL A 20 3.06 8.48 6.29
CA VAL A 20 3.91 7.30 6.04
C VAL A 20 3.30 6.11 6.75
N ALA A 21 2.97 5.08 5.98
CA ALA A 21 2.54 3.79 6.52
C ALA A 21 3.75 2.82 6.50
N ASP A 22 4.46 2.71 7.63
CA ASP A 22 5.62 1.82 7.77
C ASP A 22 5.20 0.35 7.87
N ARG A 23 5.95 -0.53 7.21
CA ARG A 23 5.63 -1.96 7.06
C ARG A 23 6.90 -2.79 7.23
N ARG A 24 7.00 -3.59 8.30
CA ARG A 24 8.20 -4.34 8.68
C ARG A 24 7.87 -5.70 9.34
N PRO A 25 7.73 -6.79 8.57
CA PRO A 25 7.60 -6.87 7.12
C PRO A 25 6.19 -6.46 6.64
N GLN A 26 5.99 -6.38 5.32
CA GLN A 26 4.65 -6.24 4.75
C GLN A 26 3.93 -7.60 4.79
N PRO A 27 2.83 -7.75 5.54
CA PRO A 27 2.04 -8.98 5.50
C PRO A 27 1.29 -9.11 4.16
N ALA A 28 0.80 -10.31 3.87
CA ALA A 28 -0.14 -10.51 2.76
C ALA A 28 -1.33 -9.55 2.91
N PHE A 29 -1.58 -8.77 1.86
CA PHE A 29 -2.58 -7.72 1.89
C PHE A 29 -3.55 -7.92 0.73
N PRO A 30 -4.87 -8.06 0.99
CA PRO A 30 -5.85 -8.31 -0.06
C PRO A 30 -5.89 -7.22 -1.14
N GLN A 31 -6.45 -7.57 -2.30
CA GLN A 31 -6.71 -6.61 -3.37
C GLN A 31 -7.59 -5.47 -2.86
N HIS A 32 -7.16 -4.25 -3.14
CA HIS A 32 -7.79 -3.02 -2.65
C HIS A 32 -7.65 -1.88 -3.65
N CYS A 33 -8.51 -0.87 -3.49
CA CYS A 33 -8.42 0.41 -4.16
C CYS A 33 -8.40 1.54 -3.10
N HIS A 34 -7.99 2.74 -3.49
CA HIS A 34 -7.89 3.88 -2.59
C HIS A 34 -8.16 5.20 -3.32
N GLU A 35 -8.60 6.21 -2.56
CA GLU A 35 -8.95 7.56 -3.05
C GLU A 35 -7.77 8.55 -3.01
N PHE A 36 -6.55 8.08 -2.77
CA PHE A 36 -5.33 8.88 -2.68
C PHE A 36 -4.19 8.20 -3.44
N ASP A 37 -3.14 8.91 -3.81
CA ASP A 37 -1.96 8.31 -4.44
C ASP A 37 -0.93 7.82 -3.41
N LYS A 38 -0.19 6.78 -3.75
CA LYS A 38 0.87 6.23 -2.88
C LYS A 38 2.14 5.94 -3.65
N ILE A 39 3.27 6.02 -2.94
CA ILE A 39 4.58 5.57 -3.41
C ILE A 39 5.01 4.42 -2.49
N ALA A 40 5.50 3.32 -3.07
CA ALA A 40 5.97 2.15 -2.34
C ALA A 40 7.47 1.94 -2.55
N PHE A 41 8.21 1.77 -1.45
CA PHE A 41 9.63 1.45 -1.45
C PHE A 41 9.85 0.08 -0.80
N VAL A 42 10.64 -0.78 -1.44
CA VAL A 42 11.10 -2.07 -0.87
C VAL A 42 12.48 -1.85 -0.30
N TRP A 43 12.59 -1.82 1.03
CA TRP A 43 13.85 -1.54 1.69
C TRP A 43 14.78 -2.77 1.79
N ARG A 44 14.20 -3.96 1.96
CA ARG A 44 14.89 -5.26 2.07
C ARG A 44 13.96 -6.38 1.64
N ASP A 45 14.54 -7.55 1.39
CA ASP A 45 13.86 -8.78 1.00
C ASP A 45 13.10 -8.65 -0.34
N ASN A 46 12.21 -9.59 -0.62
CA ASN A 46 11.46 -9.68 -1.86
C ASN A 46 9.99 -10.07 -1.62
N GLY A 47 9.17 -9.92 -2.66
CA GLY A 47 7.77 -10.33 -2.64
C GLY A 47 7.09 -10.23 -3.99
N LEU A 48 5.77 -10.46 -3.98
CA LEU A 48 4.90 -10.32 -5.14
C LEU A 48 3.93 -9.16 -4.94
N HIS A 49 3.96 -8.18 -5.84
CA HIS A 49 3.00 -7.08 -5.90
C HIS A 49 2.17 -7.24 -7.17
N THR A 50 0.89 -7.56 -7.03
CA THR A 50 -0.05 -7.53 -8.16
C THR A 50 -0.69 -6.14 -8.23
N LEU A 51 -0.42 -5.40 -9.31
CA LEU A 51 -0.96 -4.06 -9.57
C LEU A 51 -1.77 -4.10 -10.87
N ASN A 52 -3.06 -3.76 -10.80
CA ASN A 52 -3.98 -3.81 -11.93
C ASN A 52 -3.92 -5.14 -12.68
N ASP A 53 -4.02 -6.24 -11.91
CA ASP A 53 -3.94 -7.62 -12.39
C ASP A 53 -2.61 -8.03 -13.05
N VAL A 54 -1.60 -7.15 -13.04
CA VAL A 54 -0.24 -7.45 -13.49
C VAL A 54 0.65 -7.84 -12.30
N PRO A 55 1.28 -9.03 -12.32
CA PRO A 55 2.18 -9.46 -11.25
C PRO A 55 3.58 -8.85 -11.41
N TYR A 56 4.10 -8.25 -10.34
CA TYR A 56 5.46 -7.74 -10.24
C TYR A 56 6.21 -8.48 -9.13
N LEU A 57 7.27 -9.20 -9.49
CA LEU A 57 8.25 -9.66 -8.51
C LEU A 57 9.11 -8.46 -8.12
N ILE A 58 9.11 -8.13 -6.83
CA ILE A 58 9.78 -6.94 -6.28
C ILE A 58 10.87 -7.37 -5.30
N SER A 59 11.96 -6.61 -5.28
CA SER A 59 13.11 -6.77 -4.38
C SER A 59 13.71 -5.39 -4.09
N CYS A 60 14.56 -5.29 -3.06
CA CYS A 60 15.47 -4.15 -2.89
C CYS A 60 16.55 -4.11 -3.98
#